data_AF-A0A6L8GEV4-F1
#
_entry.id   AF-A0A6L8GEV4-F1
#
_cell.length_a   1.000
_cell.length_b   1.000
_cell.length_c   1.000
_cell.angle_alpha   90.00
_cell.angle_beta   90.00
_cell.angle_gamma   90.00
#
_symmetry.space_group_name_H-M   'P 1'
#
loop_
_entity.id
_entity.type
_entity.pdbx_description
1 polymer ?
#
loop_
_entity_poly.entity_id
_entity_poly.type
_entity_poly.pdbx_seq_one_letter_code
_entity_poly.pdbx_strand_id
1 'polypeptide(L)'
;MGRPFTTLLALVLTAAAGAVPARAQADSDAVTVVSPAGREHMAVVAADGTEMLALDDLARLLRLDIREDSRAGTLSAAGGGGTLIMTPG
;
A
#
# COMPACT_ATOMS: atom_id res chain seq x y z
N MET A 1 -8.18 48.66 -34.98
CA MET A 1 -7.01 47.99 -34.36
C MET A 1 -7.15 48.17 -32.85
N GLY A 2 -7.42 47.09 -32.10
CA GLY A 2 -7.63 47.13 -30.65
C GLY A 2 -8.51 45.95 -30.19
N ARG A 3 -7.91 44.99 -29.49
CA ARG A 3 -8.42 43.63 -29.22
C ARG A 3 -9.24 43.61 -27.92
N PRO A 4 -10.48 43.08 -27.90
CA PRO A 4 -11.15 42.69 -26.65
C PRO A 4 -11.37 41.17 -26.61
N PHE A 5 -10.32 40.37 -26.82
CA PHE A 5 -10.46 38.90 -26.86
C PHE A 5 -9.63 38.15 -25.80
N THR A 6 -8.91 38.89 -24.93
CA THR A 6 -7.88 38.29 -24.06
C THR A 6 -8.31 38.15 -22.61
N THR A 7 -9.51 38.60 -22.23
CA THR A 7 -9.94 38.62 -20.82
C THR A 7 -10.79 37.40 -20.42
N LEU A 8 -11.32 36.64 -21.38
CA LEU A 8 -12.26 35.54 -21.09
C LEU A 8 -11.57 34.20 -20.80
N LEU A 9 -10.26 34.08 -21.05
CA LEU A 9 -9.52 32.82 -20.87
C LEU A 9 -9.03 32.58 -19.43
N ALA A 10 -9.13 33.57 -18.53
CA ALA A 10 -8.59 33.45 -17.18
C ALA A 10 -9.56 32.82 -16.16
N LEU A 11 -10.86 32.76 -16.44
CA LEU A 11 -11.87 32.32 -15.46
C LEU A 11 -12.15 30.81 -15.48
N VAL A 12 -11.71 30.08 -16.51
CA VAL A 12 -11.99 28.63 -16.62
C VAL A 12 -10.96 27.77 -15.88
N LEU A 13 -9.77 28.30 -15.58
CA LEU A 13 -8.68 27.50 -15.02
C LEU A 13 -8.74 27.29 -13.50
N THR A 14 -9.67 27.92 -12.78
CA THR A 14 -9.74 27.88 -11.31
C THR A 14 -10.64 26.77 -10.74
N ALA A 15 -11.34 26.01 -11.58
CA ALA A 15 -12.29 24.97 -11.12
C ALA A 15 -11.70 23.55 -11.00
N ALA A 16 -10.42 23.34 -11.33
CA ALA A 16 -9.81 22.01 -11.35
C ALA A 16 -9.02 21.64 -10.07
N ALA A 17 -9.07 22.47 -9.02
CA ALA A 17 -8.36 22.21 -7.78
C ALA A 17 -9.16 21.27 -6.86
N GLY A 18 -9.03 19.98 -7.13
CA GLY A 18 -8.85 19.00 -6.06
C GLY A 18 -10.09 18.50 -5.33
N ALA A 19 -11.05 17.91 -6.05
CA ALA A 19 -11.82 16.81 -5.47
C ALA A 19 -10.88 15.59 -5.39
N VAL A 20 -10.10 15.48 -4.32
CA VAL A 20 -9.41 14.22 -4.00
C VAL A 20 -10.53 13.21 -3.70
N PRO A 21 -10.73 12.16 -4.51
CA PRO A 21 -11.68 11.14 -4.14
C PRO A 21 -11.15 10.53 -2.85
N ALA A 22 -11.88 10.72 -1.76
CA ALA A 22 -11.75 9.88 -0.59
C ALA A 22 -12.01 8.46 -1.11
N ARG A 23 -10.93 7.70 -1.35
CA ARG A 23 -11.03 6.28 -1.62
C ARG A 23 -11.68 5.70 -0.37
N ALA A 24 -13.00 5.48 -0.45
CA ALA A 24 -13.72 4.68 0.53
C ALA A 24 -12.89 3.40 0.64
N GLN A 25 -12.33 3.20 1.83
CA GLN A 25 -11.61 2.00 2.18
C GLN A 25 -12.63 0.88 1.96
N ALA A 26 -12.52 0.21 0.80
CA ALA A 26 -13.37 -0.93 0.49
C ALA A 26 -13.29 -1.86 1.69
N ASP A 27 -14.43 -2.41 2.08
CA ASP A 27 -14.56 -3.43 3.13
C ASP A 27 -13.59 -4.57 2.75
N SER A 28 -12.36 -4.43 3.24
CA SER A 28 -11.23 -5.27 2.88
C SER A 28 -11.47 -6.51 3.69
N ASP A 29 -11.68 -7.63 2.99
CA ASP A 29 -11.85 -8.93 3.64
C ASP A 29 -10.74 -9.08 4.68
N ALA A 30 -11.07 -9.56 5.88
CA ALA A 30 -10.15 -9.50 7.01
C ALA A 30 -9.89 -10.91 7.52
N VAL A 31 -8.62 -11.32 7.51
CA VAL A 31 -8.22 -12.59 8.12
C VAL A 31 -8.08 -12.39 9.61
N THR A 32 -8.73 -13.24 10.40
CA THR A 32 -8.58 -13.25 11.85
C THR A 32 -7.60 -14.35 12.25
N VAL A 33 -6.47 -13.97 12.83
CA VAL A 33 -5.53 -14.91 13.43
C VAL A 33 -5.90 -15.10 14.90
N VAL A 34 -6.08 -16.37 15.29
CA VAL A 34 -6.38 -16.75 16.67
C VAL A 34 -5.14 -17.39 17.28
N SER A 35 -4.64 -16.82 18.37
CA SER A 35 -3.47 -17.31 19.10
C SER A 35 -3.76 -17.34 20.61
N PRO A 36 -2.88 -17.96 21.43
CA PRO A 36 -2.98 -17.88 22.89
C PRO A 36 -2.94 -16.44 23.44
N ALA A 37 -2.35 -15.49 22.69
CA ALA A 37 -2.28 -14.09 23.07
C ALA A 37 -3.57 -13.31 22.76
N GLY A 38 -4.49 -13.87 21.98
CA GLY A 38 -5.76 -13.24 21.61
C GLY A 38 -6.10 -13.41 20.13
N ARG A 39 -6.95 -12.51 19.64
CA ARG A 39 -7.37 -12.45 18.23
C ARG A 39 -6.80 -11.20 17.58
N GLU A 40 -6.18 -11.36 16.43
CA GLU A 40 -5.63 -10.28 15.64
C GLU A 40 -6.30 -10.26 14.27
N HIS A 41 -6.81 -9.09 13.87
CA HIS A 41 -7.43 -8.90 12.57
C HIS A 41 -6.40 -8.29 11.62
N MET A 42 -6.18 -8.96 10.49
CA MET A 42 -5.26 -8.53 9.45
C MET A 42 -6.04 -8.20 8.18
N ALA A 43 -5.71 -7.08 7.55
CA ALA A 43 -6.36 -6.65 6.32
C ALA A 43 -5.89 -7.49 5.13
N VAL A 44 -6.82 -7.90 4.26
CA VAL A 44 -6.51 -8.50 2.96
C VAL A 44 -6.42 -7.42 1.89
N VAL A 45 -5.28 -7.34 1.26
CA VAL A 45 -4.97 -6.40 0.18
C VAL A 45 -5.01 -7.15 -1.15
N ALA A 46 -5.72 -6.61 -2.13
CA ALA A 46 -5.67 -7.12 -3.49
C ALA A 46 -4.40 -6.61 -4.20
N ALA A 47 -3.54 -7.52 -4.65
CA ALA A 47 -2.36 -7.24 -5.47
C ALA A 47 -2.39 -8.16 -6.71
N ASP A 48 -2.36 -7.57 -7.91
CA ASP A 48 -2.41 -8.31 -9.18
C ASP A 48 -3.57 -9.31 -9.30
N GLY A 49 -4.74 -8.96 -8.75
CA GLY A 49 -5.92 -9.82 -8.74
C GLY A 49 -5.84 -10.99 -7.75
N THR A 50 -4.81 -11.02 -6.91
CA THR A 50 -4.64 -12.00 -5.83
C THR A 50 -4.84 -11.31 -4.49
N GLU A 51 -5.62 -11.93 -3.63
CA GLU A 51 -5.77 -11.51 -2.23
C GLU A 51 -4.54 -11.91 -1.42
N MET A 52 -3.91 -10.92 -0.79
CA MET A 52 -2.66 -11.07 -0.06
C MET A 52 -2.74 -10.36 1.29
N LEU A 53 -1.96 -10.82 2.26
CA LEU A 53 -1.78 -10.10 3.53
C LEU A 53 -0.58 -9.16 3.42
N ALA A 54 -0.65 -8.04 4.14
CA ALA A 54 0.49 -7.14 4.24
C ALA A 54 1.68 -7.86 4.90
N LEU A 55 2.84 -7.78 4.27
CA LEU A 55 4.07 -8.41 4.75
C LEU A 55 4.45 -7.90 6.15
N ASP A 56 4.24 -6.62 6.43
CA ASP A 56 4.55 -5.99 7.72
C ASP A 56 3.71 -6.59 8.87
N ASP A 57 2.44 -6.89 8.61
CA ASP A 57 1.57 -7.55 9.60
C ASP A 57 2.03 -8.99 9.85
N LEU A 58 2.36 -9.74 8.79
CA LEU A 58 2.92 -11.09 8.92
C LEU A 58 4.26 -11.09 9.68
N ALA A 59 5.11 -10.09 9.43
CA ALA A 59 6.39 -9.95 10.11
C ALA A 59 6.20 -9.71 11.61
N ARG A 60 5.27 -8.83 11.99
CA ARG A 60 4.91 -8.61 13.40
C ARG A 60 4.38 -9.88 14.07
N LEU A 61 3.42 -10.53 13.43
CA LEU A 61 2.75 -11.72 13.95
C LEU A 61 3.74 -12.86 14.19
N LEU A 62 4.64 -13.08 13.23
CA LEU A 62 5.61 -14.17 13.24
C LEU A 62 6.96 -13.78 13.86
N ARG A 63 7.12 -12.51 14.28
CA ARG A 63 8.35 -11.93 14.83
C ARG A 63 9.54 -12.08 13.88
N LEU A 64 9.32 -11.75 12.61
CA LEU A 64 10.34 -11.74 11.57
C LEU A 64 11.01 -10.37 11.50
N ASP A 65 12.32 -10.38 11.28
CA ASP A 65 13.09 -9.21 10.86
C ASP A 65 13.11 -9.15 9.33
N ILE A 66 12.53 -8.10 8.76
CA ILE A 66 12.42 -7.91 7.31
C ILE A 66 13.40 -6.82 6.89
N ARG A 67 14.24 -7.15 5.90
CA ARG A 67 15.19 -6.20 5.33
C ARG A 67 15.14 -6.24 3.81
N GLU A 68 14.92 -5.07 3.23
CA GLU A 68 14.93 -4.86 1.78
C GLU A 68 16.28 -4.28 1.36
N ASP A 69 16.87 -4.86 0.32
CA ASP A 69 18.01 -4.29 -0.40
C ASP A 69 17.51 -3.77 -1.75
N SER A 70 17.21 -2.46 -1.80
CA SER A 70 16.72 -1.79 -3.00
C SER A 70 17.72 -1.75 -4.15
N ARG A 71 19.02 -1.94 -3.90
CA ARG A 71 20.04 -1.98 -4.96
C ARG A 71 20.08 -3.35 -5.62
N ALA A 72 19.99 -4.41 -4.82
CA ALA A 72 19.92 -5.78 -5.31
C ALA A 72 18.51 -6.21 -5.72
N GLY A 73 17.50 -5.42 -5.34
CA GLY A 73 16.08 -5.76 -5.49
C GLY A 73 15.65 -6.93 -4.62
N THR A 74 16.39 -7.28 -3.57
CA THR A 74 16.15 -8.47 -2.76
C THR A 74 15.43 -8.16 -1.45
N LEU A 75 14.72 -9.16 -0.93
CA LEU A 75 14.04 -9.10 0.35
C LEU A 75 14.53 -10.25 1.21
N SER A 76 15.03 -9.97 2.41
CA SER A 76 15.38 -10.99 3.40
C SER A 76 14.43 -10.97 4.58
N ALA A 77 14.06 -12.15 5.06
CA ALA A 77 13.27 -12.35 6.28
C ALA A 77 14.05 -13.28 7.23
N ALA A 78 14.34 -12.82 8.44
CA ALA A 78 15.04 -13.60 9.46
C ALA A 78 14.14 -13.87 10.67
N GLY A 79 14.17 -15.09 11.20
CA GLY A 79 13.36 -15.48 12.35
C GLY A 79 13.57 -16.94 12.72
N GLY A 80 13.37 -17.28 14.00
CA GLY A 80 13.44 -18.67 14.48
C GLY A 80 14.77 -19.39 14.23
N GLY A 81 15.88 -18.64 14.05
CA GLY A 81 17.20 -19.18 13.75
C GLY A 81 17.51 -19.40 12.26
N GLY A 82 16.57 -19.04 11.37
CA GLY A 82 16.75 -19.12 9.91
C GLY A 82 16.68 -17.76 9.23
N THR A 83 17.17 -17.72 7.99
CA THR A 83 17.02 -16.56 7.11
C THR A 83 16.59 -17.02 5.73
N LEU A 84 15.49 -16.44 5.23
CA LEU A 84 15.01 -16.60 3.88
C LEU A 84 15.44 -15.38 3.06
N ILE A 85 16.00 -15.62 1.87
CA ILE A 85 16.32 -14.56 0.91
C ILE A 85 15.42 -14.77 -0.31
N MET A 86 14.66 -13.75 -0.65
CA MET A 86 13.76 -13.71 -1.79
C MET A 86 14.35 -12.77 -2.83
N THR A 87 14.44 -13.26 -4.06
CA THR A 87 14.88 -12.51 -5.23
C THR A 87 13.72 -12.38 -6.20
N PRO A 88 13.54 -11.22 -6.86
CA PRO A 88 12.57 -11.07 -7.93
C PRO A 88 12.92 -12.04 -9.07
N GLY A 89 11.88 -12.68 -9.62
CA GLY A 89 11.99 -13.59 -10.76
C GLY A 89 12.00 -12.87 -12.10
#